data_AF-A0A8C9YUA3-F1
#
_entry.id   AF-A0A8C9YUA3-F1
#
_cell.length_a   1.000
_cell.length_b   1.000
_cell.length_c   1.000
_cell.angle_alpha   90.00
_cell.angle_beta   90.00
_cell.angle_gamma   90.00
#
_symmetry.space_group_name_H-M   'P 1'
#
loop_
_entity.id
_entity.type
_entity.pdbx_description
1 polymer ?
#
loop_
_entity_poly.entity_id
_entity_poly.type
_entity_poly.pdbx_seq_one_letter_code
_entity_poly.pdbx_strand_id
1 'polypeptide(L)'
;MTNNKPKVEGRSDEAEGPDGGWGWVLVGALFVSTSLVFGLMRSLGIFFVEFVQYFEESAQAISWISSTGLAAQQFFSPLGAALCNAYDARVVVMTGGVLAGLGLILASQATCLVHLYLTMGLISGLGWGLIFTPMVATVMAHFTRRRTLVLGLAFSSIGLSSFAFNPLFQWLVEMYAWRGALLILGGLSLNIVPCGALIHPQRHSKAPAKVDSENRSSRASVLNRVSSYLELSLLLERPYITYTLAVTLLNVGYFVPYFHLVAHSRQAGFSEYQAAFVMSAAGATDILGRIMSGWFSDLRYFRLIHLLTMWTTLAGVFIMLLPVSSLSGSYTALIGISLLYGFCSGALTSLVFAVVPMIVGVERMMGGLGLLQLIESGAGLLGTPMSGLLKDITGNYIASFMVAGSFVILGTLTMATLPHYFSCTDPLPPQRRSLDEGLHSELKLMNSVSSDKNHKGVNDLTDEVTKYPQDC
;
A
#
# COMPACT_ATOMS: atom_id res chain seq x y z
N MET A 1 -29.64 -63.82 -0.90
CA MET A 1 -28.63 -63.09 -1.67
C MET A 1 -29.34 -62.06 -2.54
N THR A 2 -29.48 -60.83 -2.05
CA THR A 2 -29.97 -59.68 -2.84
C THR A 2 -29.18 -58.47 -2.38
N ASN A 3 -28.14 -58.14 -3.14
CA ASN A 3 -27.17 -57.10 -2.83
C ASN A 3 -27.68 -55.77 -3.42
N ASN A 4 -28.16 -54.87 -2.56
CA ASN A 4 -28.51 -53.51 -2.92
C ASN A 4 -27.24 -52.65 -2.91
N LYS A 5 -26.78 -52.18 -4.08
CA LYS A 5 -25.83 -51.07 -4.19
C LYS A 5 -26.60 -49.80 -4.54
N PRO A 6 -26.42 -48.68 -3.82
CA PRO A 6 -26.92 -47.39 -4.27
C PRO A 6 -26.01 -46.84 -5.39
N LYS A 7 -26.63 -46.36 -6.47
CA LYS A 7 -25.97 -45.53 -7.49
C LYS A 7 -25.54 -44.22 -6.84
N VAL A 8 -24.24 -43.99 -6.76
CA VAL A 8 -23.68 -42.66 -6.51
C VAL A 8 -23.63 -41.96 -7.87
N GLU A 9 -24.53 -41.00 -8.09
CA GLU A 9 -24.39 -40.02 -9.15
C GLU A 9 -23.21 -39.11 -8.80
N GLY A 10 -22.05 -39.43 -9.37
CA GLY A 10 -20.88 -38.56 -9.34
C GLY A 10 -21.09 -37.39 -10.28
N ARG A 11 -21.45 -36.23 -9.72
CA ARG A 11 -21.25 -34.95 -10.40
C ARG A 11 -19.75 -34.64 -10.31
N SER A 12 -19.08 -34.76 -11.44
CA SER A 12 -17.67 -34.45 -11.66
C SER A 12 -17.44 -32.94 -11.55
N ASP A 13 -17.31 -32.43 -10.33
CA ASP A 13 -16.48 -31.25 -10.11
C ASP A 13 -15.05 -31.78 -9.98
N GLU A 14 -14.40 -32.00 -11.13
CA GLU A 14 -12.95 -32.13 -11.19
C GLU A 14 -12.37 -30.87 -10.52
N ALA A 15 -11.85 -31.05 -9.31
CA ALA A 15 -11.08 -30.03 -8.63
C ALA A 15 -9.80 -29.80 -9.46
N GLU A 16 -9.89 -28.92 -10.47
CA GLU A 16 -8.73 -28.34 -11.13
C GLU A 16 -7.79 -27.85 -10.03
N GLY A 17 -6.56 -28.38 -10.03
CA GLY A 17 -5.56 -28.05 -9.02
C GLY A 17 -5.32 -26.53 -8.94
N PRO A 18 -4.78 -26.04 -7.82
CA PRO A 18 -4.60 -24.62 -7.56
C PRO A 18 -3.50 -24.02 -8.45
N ASP A 19 -3.81 -23.75 -9.72
CA ASP A 19 -3.08 -22.91 -10.69
C ASP A 19 -3.83 -22.85 -12.07
N GLY A 20 -5.17 -22.92 -12.11
CA GLY A 20 -5.97 -23.00 -13.35
C GLY A 20 -7.43 -22.53 -13.21
N GLY A 21 -8.22 -22.69 -14.28
CA GLY A 21 -9.67 -22.47 -14.27
C GLY A 21 -10.14 -21.04 -13.96
N TRP A 22 -11.11 -20.93 -13.06
CA TRP A 22 -11.74 -19.66 -12.63
C TRP A 22 -10.76 -18.66 -12.01
N GLY A 23 -9.59 -19.13 -11.55
CA GLY A 23 -8.53 -18.25 -11.06
C GLY A 23 -8.16 -17.17 -12.08
N TRP A 24 -8.10 -17.49 -13.38
CA TRP A 24 -7.78 -16.53 -14.44
C TRP A 24 -8.87 -15.48 -14.68
N VAL A 25 -10.15 -15.86 -14.48
CA VAL A 25 -11.26 -14.90 -14.50
C VAL A 25 -11.10 -13.89 -13.36
N LEU A 26 -10.71 -14.36 -12.17
CA LEU A 26 -10.41 -13.49 -11.03
C LEU A 26 -9.17 -12.61 -11.26
N VAL A 27 -8.18 -13.07 -12.01
CA VAL A 27 -7.05 -12.21 -12.44
C VAL A 27 -7.55 -11.06 -13.31
N GLY A 28 -8.44 -11.32 -14.26
CA GLY A 28 -9.08 -10.26 -15.06
C GLY A 28 -9.91 -9.30 -14.22
N ALA A 29 -10.67 -9.82 -13.26
CA ALA A 29 -11.43 -8.99 -12.32
C ALA A 29 -10.52 -8.12 -11.44
N LEU A 30 -9.40 -8.68 -10.96
CA LEU A 30 -8.39 -7.93 -10.21
C LEU A 30 -7.75 -6.87 -11.09
N PHE A 31 -7.39 -7.18 -12.34
CA PHE A 31 -6.82 -6.22 -13.29
C PHE A 31 -7.71 -5.00 -13.49
N VAL A 32 -9.01 -5.21 -13.72
CA VAL A 32 -9.99 -4.12 -13.88
C VAL A 32 -10.15 -3.34 -12.57
N SER A 33 -10.24 -4.05 -11.44
CA SER A 33 -10.40 -3.40 -10.13
C SER A 33 -9.18 -2.56 -9.75
N THR A 34 -7.96 -3.04 -9.97
CA THR A 34 -6.72 -2.30 -9.70
C THR A 34 -6.53 -1.13 -10.66
N SER A 35 -6.93 -1.30 -11.93
CA SER A 35 -6.97 -0.23 -12.93
C SER A 35 -7.88 0.90 -12.48
N LEU A 36 -9.10 0.59 -12.03
CA LEU A 36 -10.05 1.60 -11.57
C LEU A 36 -9.66 2.21 -10.22
N VAL A 37 -9.08 1.45 -9.29
CA VAL A 37 -8.62 2.01 -8.01
C VAL A 37 -7.44 2.96 -8.21
N PHE A 38 -6.32 2.46 -8.75
CA PHE A 38 -5.08 3.23 -8.83
C PHE A 38 -5.00 4.15 -10.04
N GLY A 39 -5.68 3.81 -11.13
CA GLY A 39 -5.78 4.67 -12.31
C GLY A 39 -6.60 5.91 -11.99
N LEU A 40 -7.81 5.75 -11.45
CA LEU A 40 -8.66 6.90 -11.10
C LEU A 40 -7.94 7.79 -10.08
N MET A 41 -7.40 7.21 -8.99
CA MET A 41 -6.66 7.94 -7.96
C MET A 41 -5.52 8.79 -8.53
N ARG A 42 -4.62 8.20 -9.33
CA ARG A 42 -3.44 8.90 -9.85
C ARG A 42 -3.76 9.90 -10.94
N SER A 43 -4.90 9.77 -11.62
CA SER A 43 -5.35 10.71 -12.65
C SER A 43 -6.20 11.86 -12.09
N LEU A 44 -6.53 11.86 -10.78
CA LEU A 44 -7.26 12.98 -10.16
C LEU A 44 -6.51 14.33 -10.23
N GLY A 45 -5.18 14.31 -10.43
CA GLY A 45 -4.37 15.52 -10.61
C GLY A 45 -4.80 16.40 -11.79
N ILE A 46 -5.56 15.87 -12.75
CA ILE A 46 -6.10 16.64 -13.88
C ILE A 46 -7.18 17.64 -13.43
N PHE A 47 -8.02 17.24 -12.47
CA PHE A 47 -9.05 18.12 -11.92
C PHE A 47 -8.48 19.24 -11.05
N PHE A 48 -7.19 19.16 -10.69
CA PHE A 48 -6.56 20.10 -9.76
C PHE A 48 -6.67 21.55 -10.24
N VAL A 49 -6.28 21.80 -11.49
CA VAL A 49 -6.27 23.16 -12.07
C VAL A 49 -7.70 23.71 -12.14
N GLU A 50 -8.65 22.88 -12.58
CA GLU A 50 -10.07 23.23 -12.65
C GLU A 50 -10.66 23.56 -11.28
N PHE A 51 -10.31 22.80 -10.24
CA PHE A 51 -10.80 23.07 -8.88
C PHE A 51 -10.21 24.35 -8.28
N VAL A 52 -8.93 24.63 -8.51
CA VAL A 52 -8.31 25.90 -8.09
C VAL A 52 -9.04 27.07 -8.74
N GLN A 53 -9.37 26.97 -10.03
CA GLN A 53 -10.08 28.04 -10.74
C GLN A 53 -11.55 28.16 -10.34
N TYR A 54 -12.27 27.05 -10.19
CA TYR A 54 -13.70 27.06 -9.90
C TYR A 54 -14.02 27.48 -8.46
N PHE A 55 -13.26 26.98 -7.49
CA PHE A 55 -13.47 27.31 -6.08
C PHE A 55 -12.71 28.57 -5.64
N GLU A 56 -11.79 29.08 -6.47
CA GLU A 56 -10.91 30.23 -6.15
C GLU A 56 -10.11 30.02 -4.85
N GLU A 57 -9.72 28.77 -4.60
CA GLU A 57 -9.07 28.34 -3.37
C GLU A 57 -7.58 28.05 -3.57
N SER A 58 -6.84 28.02 -2.47
CA SER A 58 -5.39 27.79 -2.50
C SER A 58 -5.04 26.40 -3.03
N ALA A 59 -3.83 26.23 -3.59
CA ALA A 59 -3.36 24.93 -4.05
C ALA A 59 -3.30 23.92 -2.89
N GLN A 60 -2.92 24.38 -1.68
CA GLN A 60 -2.98 23.58 -0.47
C GLN A 60 -4.40 23.07 -0.20
N ALA A 61 -5.41 23.95 -0.26
CA ALA A 61 -6.80 23.59 0.01
C ALA A 61 -7.30 22.53 -0.99
N ILE A 62 -7.01 22.67 -2.28
CA ILE A 62 -7.39 21.68 -3.30
C ILE A 62 -6.62 20.36 -3.13
N SER A 63 -5.34 20.41 -2.75
CA SER A 63 -4.50 19.22 -2.55
C SER A 63 -5.04 18.27 -1.48
N TRP A 64 -5.78 18.78 -0.49
CA TRP A 64 -6.41 17.95 0.53
C TRP A 64 -7.44 16.96 -0.05
N ILE A 65 -8.04 17.24 -1.21
CA ILE A 65 -9.00 16.33 -1.85
C ILE A 65 -8.34 15.00 -2.20
N SER A 66 -7.19 15.05 -2.90
CA SER A 66 -6.47 13.85 -3.29
C SER A 66 -5.73 13.20 -2.12
N SER A 67 -5.17 14.01 -1.21
CA SER A 67 -4.42 13.50 -0.05
C SER A 67 -5.31 12.73 0.91
N THR A 68 -6.52 13.24 1.18
CA THR A 68 -7.50 12.54 2.02
C THR A 68 -7.96 11.23 1.39
N GLY A 69 -8.15 11.20 0.06
CA GLY A 69 -8.47 9.98 -0.68
C GLY A 69 -7.40 8.92 -0.57
N LEU A 70 -6.15 9.30 -0.82
CA LEU A 70 -4.98 8.42 -0.73
C LEU A 70 -4.74 7.94 0.70
N ALA A 71 -4.88 8.82 1.69
CA ALA A 71 -4.76 8.47 3.09
C ALA A 71 -5.87 7.50 3.52
N ALA A 72 -7.13 7.77 3.16
CA ALA A 72 -8.25 6.90 3.47
C ALA A 72 -8.10 5.51 2.84
N GLN A 73 -7.65 5.43 1.58
CA GLN A 73 -7.35 4.16 0.92
C GLN A 73 -6.34 3.31 1.71
N GLN A 74 -5.23 3.93 2.13
CA GLN A 74 -4.17 3.23 2.85
C GLN A 74 -4.57 2.90 4.29
N PHE A 75 -5.23 3.83 4.97
CA PHE A 75 -5.70 3.67 6.35
C PHE A 75 -6.75 2.55 6.49
N PHE A 76 -7.69 2.46 5.54
CA PHE A 76 -8.75 1.46 5.57
C PHE A 76 -8.39 0.13 4.87
N SER A 77 -7.20 0.00 4.28
CA SER A 77 -6.77 -1.25 3.65
C SER A 77 -6.74 -2.46 4.61
N PRO A 78 -6.23 -2.36 5.86
CA PRO A 78 -6.30 -3.45 6.84
C PRO A 78 -7.74 -3.77 7.27
N LEU A 79 -8.62 -2.76 7.27
CA LEU A 79 -10.04 -2.96 7.57
C LEU A 79 -10.70 -3.85 6.51
N GLY A 80 -10.35 -3.68 5.23
CA GLY A 80 -10.80 -4.55 4.16
C GLY A 80 -10.43 -6.01 4.41
N ALA A 81 -9.18 -6.27 4.83
CA ALA A 81 -8.74 -7.63 5.19
C ALA A 81 -9.53 -8.20 6.37
N ALA A 82 -9.73 -7.43 7.44
CA ALA A 82 -10.47 -7.88 8.61
C ALA A 82 -11.95 -8.18 8.31
N LEU A 83 -12.58 -7.35 7.48
CA LEU A 83 -13.97 -7.54 7.06
C LEU A 83 -14.15 -8.80 6.23
N CYS A 84 -13.18 -9.19 5.38
CA CYS A 84 -13.22 -10.45 4.63
C CYS A 84 -13.14 -11.71 5.49
N ASN A 85 -12.72 -11.59 6.75
CA ASN A 85 -12.74 -12.70 7.69
C ASN A 85 -14.04 -12.75 8.51
N ALA A 86 -14.77 -11.63 8.59
CA ALA A 86 -16.08 -11.57 9.22
C ALA A 86 -17.21 -11.83 8.22
N TYR A 87 -17.01 -11.47 6.96
CA TYR A 87 -17.95 -11.53 5.86
C TYR A 87 -17.26 -12.07 4.60
N ASP A 88 -18.01 -12.58 3.64
CA ASP A 88 -17.43 -13.02 2.36
C ASP A 88 -16.71 -11.88 1.63
N ALA A 89 -15.52 -12.17 1.06
CA ALA A 89 -14.74 -11.21 0.28
C ALA A 89 -15.54 -10.60 -0.88
N ARG A 90 -16.47 -11.36 -1.47
CA ARG A 90 -17.43 -10.87 -2.47
C ARG A 90 -18.18 -9.64 -1.98
N VAL A 91 -18.76 -9.69 -0.78
CA VAL A 91 -19.59 -8.62 -0.24
C VAL A 91 -18.73 -7.40 0.07
N VAL A 92 -17.53 -7.60 0.62
CA VAL A 92 -16.60 -6.52 0.95
C VAL A 92 -16.14 -5.77 -0.30
N VAL A 93 -15.78 -6.48 -1.38
CA VAL A 93 -15.36 -5.85 -2.64
C VAL A 93 -16.53 -5.14 -3.32
N MET A 94 -17.72 -5.74 -3.36
CA MET A 94 -18.90 -5.12 -3.96
C MET A 94 -19.32 -3.85 -3.21
N THR A 95 -19.31 -3.87 -1.88
CA THR A 95 -19.61 -2.69 -1.06
C THR A 95 -18.54 -1.61 -1.24
N GLY A 96 -17.26 -1.98 -1.31
CA GLY A 96 -16.18 -1.06 -1.66
C GLY A 96 -16.36 -0.40 -3.04
N GLY A 97 -16.76 -1.18 -4.06
CA GLY A 97 -17.05 -0.66 -5.40
C GLY A 97 -18.23 0.32 -5.45
N VAL A 98 -19.30 0.03 -4.70
CA VAL A 98 -20.43 0.96 -4.55
C VAL A 98 -20.00 2.25 -3.87
N LEU A 99 -19.23 2.17 -2.77
CA LEU A 99 -18.72 3.35 -2.07
C LEU A 99 -17.79 4.18 -2.95
N ALA A 100 -16.87 3.53 -3.68
CA ALA A 100 -15.95 4.19 -4.60
C ALA A 100 -16.69 4.99 -5.70
N GLY A 101 -17.67 4.35 -6.35
CA GLY A 101 -18.49 4.99 -7.38
C GLY A 101 -19.43 6.06 -6.82
N LEU A 102 -20.10 5.79 -5.70
CA LEU A 102 -21.02 6.74 -5.06
C LEU A 102 -20.28 7.99 -4.59
N GLY A 103 -19.07 7.86 -4.04
CA GLY A 103 -18.25 9.02 -3.66
C GLY A 103 -17.96 9.93 -4.85
N LEU A 104 -17.58 9.39 -6.00
CA LEU A 104 -17.35 10.19 -7.22
C LEU A 104 -18.65 10.78 -7.80
N ILE A 105 -19.76 10.04 -7.76
CA ILE A 105 -21.07 10.54 -8.21
C ILE A 105 -21.52 11.70 -7.31
N LEU A 106 -21.43 11.56 -5.98
CA LEU A 106 -21.79 12.63 -5.05
C LEU A 106 -20.85 13.84 -5.19
N ALA A 107 -19.58 13.61 -5.51
CA ALA A 107 -18.63 14.68 -5.80
C ALA A 107 -19.04 15.55 -7.00
N SER A 108 -19.71 14.98 -8.01
CA SER A 108 -20.21 15.76 -9.15
C SER A 108 -21.20 16.87 -8.73
N GLN A 109 -21.84 16.72 -7.58
CA GLN A 109 -22.79 17.68 -7.01
C GLN A 109 -22.16 18.59 -5.95
N ALA A 110 -20.82 18.60 -5.82
CA ALA A 110 -20.14 19.41 -4.84
C ALA A 110 -20.31 20.91 -5.12
N THR A 111 -20.59 21.66 -4.05
CA THR A 111 -20.73 23.12 -4.04
C THR A 111 -19.65 23.79 -3.19
N CYS A 112 -18.90 23.02 -2.39
CA CYS A 112 -17.79 23.48 -1.57
C CYS A 112 -16.71 22.40 -1.45
N LEU A 113 -15.51 22.77 -0.99
CA LEU A 113 -14.39 21.84 -0.83
C LEU A 113 -14.67 20.74 0.19
N VAL A 114 -15.44 21.04 1.24
CA VAL A 114 -15.81 20.04 2.25
C VAL A 114 -16.60 18.89 1.63
N HIS A 115 -17.47 19.16 0.64
CA HIS A 115 -18.15 18.10 -0.09
C HIS A 115 -17.12 17.19 -0.77
N LEU A 116 -16.11 17.75 -1.45
CA LEU A 116 -15.08 16.97 -2.14
C LEU A 116 -14.16 16.19 -1.19
N TYR A 117 -13.81 16.75 -0.03
CA TYR A 117 -13.07 16.03 1.02
C TYR A 117 -13.85 14.83 1.54
N LEU A 118 -15.15 14.98 1.76
CA LEU A 118 -15.99 13.90 2.26
C LEU A 118 -16.28 12.85 1.19
N THR A 119 -16.57 13.27 -0.05
CA THR A 119 -17.00 12.36 -1.12
C THR A 119 -15.83 11.72 -1.86
N MET A 120 -14.99 12.50 -2.55
CA MET A 120 -13.83 11.99 -3.29
C MET A 120 -12.71 11.53 -2.35
N GLY A 121 -12.53 12.24 -1.24
CA GLY A 121 -11.55 11.88 -0.23
C GLY A 121 -12.00 10.67 0.58
N LEU A 122 -12.88 10.89 1.55
CA LEU A 122 -13.20 9.87 2.55
C LEU A 122 -14.04 8.70 2.00
N ILE A 123 -15.15 8.96 1.30
CA ILE A 123 -16.07 7.91 0.83
C ILE A 123 -15.41 7.07 -0.27
N SER A 124 -14.86 7.70 -1.31
CA SER A 124 -14.17 6.96 -2.38
C SER A 124 -12.91 6.28 -1.87
N GLY A 125 -12.12 6.94 -1.01
CA GLY A 125 -10.93 6.37 -0.38
C GLY A 125 -11.22 5.14 0.48
N LEU A 126 -12.26 5.19 1.32
CA LEU A 126 -12.75 4.02 2.06
C LEU A 126 -13.13 2.89 1.09
N GLY A 127 -13.88 3.21 0.04
CA GLY A 127 -14.25 2.23 -1.00
C GLY A 127 -13.03 1.53 -1.60
N TRP A 128 -12.02 2.30 -2.03
CA TRP A 128 -10.77 1.79 -2.56
C TRP A 128 -9.98 0.92 -1.57
N GLY A 129 -9.94 1.30 -0.29
CA GLY A 129 -9.33 0.50 0.77
C GLY A 129 -9.99 -0.88 0.96
N LEU A 130 -11.32 -0.96 0.79
CA LEU A 130 -12.07 -2.22 0.87
C LEU A 130 -11.93 -3.13 -0.36
N ILE A 131 -11.37 -2.65 -1.46
CA ILE A 131 -11.25 -3.42 -2.70
C ILE A 131 -9.89 -4.13 -2.79
N PHE A 132 -8.80 -3.38 -2.60
CA PHE A 132 -7.45 -3.83 -2.98
C PHE A 132 -7.02 -5.11 -2.26
N THR A 133 -7.00 -5.08 -0.93
CA THR A 133 -6.49 -6.21 -0.12
C THR A 133 -7.35 -7.47 -0.26
N PRO A 134 -8.70 -7.38 -0.18
CA PRO A 134 -9.57 -8.52 -0.44
C PRO A 134 -9.43 -9.17 -1.82
N MET A 135 -9.35 -8.37 -2.88
CA MET A 135 -9.21 -8.87 -4.25
C MET A 135 -7.87 -9.60 -4.42
N VAL A 136 -6.78 -9.00 -3.93
CA VAL A 136 -5.45 -9.62 -3.98
C VAL A 136 -5.44 -10.93 -3.20
N ALA A 137 -5.94 -10.95 -1.96
CA ALA A 137 -5.98 -12.15 -1.13
C ALA A 137 -6.79 -13.28 -1.79
N THR A 138 -7.94 -12.96 -2.38
CA THR A 138 -8.82 -13.94 -3.04
C THR A 138 -8.15 -14.57 -4.26
N VAL A 139 -7.51 -13.75 -5.11
CA VAL A 139 -6.76 -14.25 -6.27
C VAL A 139 -5.59 -15.12 -5.83
N MET A 140 -4.83 -14.68 -4.83
CA MET A 140 -3.65 -15.41 -4.33
C MET A 140 -3.99 -16.73 -3.63
N ALA A 141 -5.23 -16.92 -3.19
CA ALA A 141 -5.72 -18.19 -2.68
C ALA A 141 -5.94 -19.23 -3.81
N HIS A 142 -6.16 -18.81 -5.05
CA HIS A 142 -6.38 -19.70 -6.20
C HIS A 142 -5.09 -20.15 -6.90
N PHE A 143 -3.96 -19.48 -6.62
CA PHE A 143 -2.67 -19.78 -7.23
C PHE A 143 -1.65 -20.15 -6.16
N THR A 144 -0.84 -21.18 -6.41
CA THR A 144 0.22 -21.60 -5.50
C THR A 144 1.60 -21.41 -6.11
N ARG A 145 1.81 -21.83 -7.37
CA ARG A 145 3.11 -21.69 -8.04
C ARG A 145 3.22 -20.40 -8.84
N ARG A 146 2.10 -19.87 -9.38
CA ARG A 146 2.12 -18.72 -10.31
C ARG A 146 1.79 -17.36 -9.67
N ARG A 147 1.88 -17.28 -8.34
CA ARG A 147 1.55 -16.09 -7.53
C ARG A 147 2.20 -14.79 -8.04
N THR A 148 3.50 -14.81 -8.27
CA THR A 148 4.25 -13.62 -8.74
C THR A 148 3.81 -13.19 -10.14
N LEU A 149 3.61 -14.14 -11.06
CA LEU A 149 3.16 -13.85 -12.42
C LEU A 149 1.75 -13.25 -12.43
N VAL A 150 0.85 -13.79 -11.60
CA VAL A 150 -0.53 -13.31 -11.48
C VAL A 150 -0.59 -11.89 -10.94
N LEU A 151 0.16 -11.59 -9.87
CA LEU A 151 0.26 -10.23 -9.34
C LEU A 151 0.91 -9.29 -10.33
N GLY A 152 1.97 -9.73 -11.03
CA GLY A 152 2.62 -8.94 -12.07
C GLY A 152 1.67 -8.54 -13.20
N LEU A 153 0.88 -9.50 -13.72
CA LEU A 153 -0.13 -9.22 -14.74
C LEU A 153 -1.21 -8.28 -14.20
N ALA A 154 -1.75 -8.56 -13.02
CA ALA A 154 -2.82 -7.77 -12.43
C ALA A 154 -2.40 -6.33 -12.08
N PHE A 155 -1.14 -6.13 -11.66
CA PHE A 155 -0.61 -4.82 -11.31
C PHE A 155 -0.01 -4.07 -12.50
N SER A 156 0.23 -4.74 -13.65
CA SER A 156 0.59 -4.05 -14.89
C SER A 156 -0.51 -3.08 -15.36
N SER A 157 -1.76 -3.31 -14.94
CA SER A 157 -2.90 -2.42 -15.15
C SER A 157 -2.69 -1.00 -14.58
N ILE A 158 -1.87 -0.86 -13.54
CA ILE A 158 -1.62 0.41 -12.85
C ILE A 158 -0.89 1.36 -13.82
N GLY A 159 0.20 0.93 -14.47
CA GLY A 159 0.85 1.78 -15.48
C GLY A 159 -0.04 2.04 -16.70
N LEU A 160 -0.75 1.00 -17.19
CA LEU A 160 -1.64 1.12 -18.36
C LEU A 160 -2.79 2.10 -18.13
N SER A 161 -3.41 2.04 -16.96
CA SER A 161 -4.50 2.96 -16.59
C SER A 161 -4.00 4.39 -16.47
N SER A 162 -2.82 4.65 -15.90
CA SER A 162 -2.26 6.01 -15.89
C SER A 162 -1.95 6.54 -17.28
N PHE A 163 -1.45 5.70 -18.19
CA PHE A 163 -1.25 6.11 -19.56
C PHE A 163 -2.57 6.52 -20.25
N ALA A 164 -3.61 5.70 -20.11
CA ALA A 164 -4.89 5.89 -20.80
C ALA A 164 -5.82 6.92 -20.13
N PHE A 165 -5.89 6.95 -18.80
CA PHE A 165 -6.87 7.76 -18.08
C PHE A 165 -6.54 9.25 -18.10
N ASN A 166 -5.26 9.64 -18.15
CA ASN A 166 -4.94 11.06 -18.16
C ASN A 166 -5.55 11.81 -19.38
N PRO A 167 -5.32 11.41 -20.64
CA PRO A 167 -5.94 12.07 -21.79
C PRO A 167 -7.46 11.87 -21.81
N LEU A 168 -7.96 10.73 -21.33
CA LEU A 168 -9.38 10.48 -21.21
C LEU A 168 -10.05 11.48 -20.25
N PHE A 169 -9.45 11.72 -19.09
CA PHE A 169 -9.99 12.64 -18.09
C PHE A 169 -9.95 14.07 -18.62
N GLN A 170 -8.85 14.46 -19.27
CA GLN A 170 -8.75 15.76 -19.92
C GLN A 170 -9.87 15.96 -20.95
N TRP A 171 -10.09 14.97 -21.82
CA TRP A 171 -11.18 15.00 -22.80
C TRP A 171 -12.58 15.04 -22.14
N LEU A 172 -12.79 14.31 -21.04
CA LEU A 172 -14.06 14.33 -20.31
C LEU A 172 -14.30 15.69 -19.65
N VAL A 173 -13.26 16.33 -19.10
CA VAL A 173 -13.33 17.67 -18.51
C VAL A 173 -13.68 18.70 -19.57
N GLU A 174 -13.06 18.65 -20.76
CA GLU A 174 -13.36 19.57 -21.85
C GLU A 174 -14.81 19.43 -22.36
N MET A 175 -15.29 18.19 -22.52
CA MET A 175 -16.63 17.95 -23.09
C MET A 175 -17.77 18.11 -22.10
N TYR A 176 -17.57 17.72 -20.84
CA TYR A 176 -18.64 17.59 -19.84
C TYR A 176 -18.42 18.42 -18.58
N ALA A 177 -17.36 19.25 -18.55
CA ALA A 177 -16.84 19.89 -17.35
C ALA A 177 -16.45 18.88 -16.25
N TRP A 178 -15.85 19.37 -15.17
CA TRP A 178 -15.43 18.51 -14.06
C TRP A 178 -16.61 17.75 -13.42
N ARG A 179 -17.80 18.34 -13.39
CA ARG A 179 -19.01 17.70 -12.81
C ARG A 179 -19.45 16.48 -13.61
N GLY A 180 -19.63 16.64 -14.93
CA GLY A 180 -20.03 15.54 -15.79
C GLY A 180 -18.94 14.47 -15.90
N ALA A 181 -17.67 14.88 -15.91
CA ALA A 181 -16.53 13.97 -15.84
C ALA A 181 -16.59 13.10 -14.56
N LEU A 182 -16.71 13.70 -13.36
CA LEU A 182 -16.81 12.94 -12.11
C LEU A 182 -18.01 11.96 -12.08
N LEU A 183 -19.14 12.34 -12.67
CA LEU A 183 -20.31 11.47 -12.78
C LEU A 183 -20.01 10.23 -13.63
N ILE A 184 -19.38 10.42 -14.80
CA ILE A 184 -18.96 9.33 -15.70
C ILE A 184 -17.89 8.46 -15.02
N LEU A 185 -16.91 9.06 -14.34
CA LEU A 185 -15.88 8.33 -13.61
C LEU A 185 -16.46 7.53 -12.43
N GLY A 186 -17.48 8.04 -11.76
CA GLY A 186 -18.22 7.30 -10.75
C GLY A 186 -18.96 6.10 -11.34
N GLY A 187 -19.61 6.26 -12.50
CA GLY A 187 -20.19 5.14 -13.26
C GLY A 187 -19.14 4.10 -13.68
N LEU A 188 -17.96 4.53 -14.13
CA LEU A 188 -16.84 3.64 -14.42
C LEU A 188 -16.39 2.89 -13.17
N SER A 189 -16.25 3.57 -12.02
CA SER A 189 -15.86 2.97 -10.75
C SER A 189 -16.87 1.93 -10.24
N LEU A 190 -18.17 2.10 -10.52
CA LEU A 190 -19.19 1.08 -10.21
C LEU A 190 -18.98 -0.25 -10.94
N ASN A 191 -18.18 -0.32 -12.01
CA ASN A 191 -17.81 -1.58 -12.66
C ASN A 191 -16.93 -2.49 -11.79
N ILE A 192 -16.46 -2.00 -10.63
CA ILE A 192 -15.82 -2.85 -9.62
C ILE A 192 -16.83 -3.81 -8.98
N VAL A 193 -18.12 -3.45 -8.95
CA VAL A 193 -19.20 -4.29 -8.38
C VAL A 193 -19.33 -5.63 -9.12
N PRO A 194 -19.49 -5.67 -10.46
CA PRO A 194 -19.49 -6.94 -11.18
C PRO A 194 -18.15 -7.68 -11.05
N CYS A 195 -17.00 -7.00 -10.96
CA CYS A 195 -15.72 -7.66 -10.66
C CYS A 195 -15.75 -8.38 -9.31
N GLY A 196 -16.30 -7.75 -8.27
CA GLY A 196 -16.50 -8.37 -6.97
C GLY A 196 -17.50 -9.52 -7.00
N ALA A 197 -18.55 -9.43 -7.85
CA ALA A 197 -19.55 -10.48 -7.99
C ALA A 197 -19.00 -11.79 -8.59
N LEU A 198 -17.87 -11.73 -9.31
CA LEU A 198 -17.14 -12.91 -9.82
C LEU A 198 -16.44 -13.71 -8.72
N ILE A 199 -16.28 -13.15 -7.51
CA ILE A 199 -15.73 -13.87 -6.37
C ILE A 199 -16.75 -14.92 -5.90
N HIS A 200 -16.37 -16.19 -5.94
CA HIS A 200 -17.17 -17.25 -5.35
C HIS A 200 -17.13 -17.15 -3.81
N PRO A 201 -18.29 -17.19 -3.13
CA PRO A 201 -18.32 -17.30 -1.67
C PRO A 201 -17.53 -18.53 -1.25
N GLN A 202 -16.44 -18.35 -0.52
CA GLN A 202 -15.72 -19.48 0.02
C GLN A 202 -16.59 -20.05 1.13
N ARG A 203 -17.02 -21.32 1.02
CA ARG A 203 -17.63 -22.02 2.15
C ARG A 203 -16.61 -22.03 3.27
N HIS A 204 -16.75 -21.14 4.24
CA HIS A 204 -15.94 -21.17 5.45
C HIS A 204 -16.02 -22.59 6.02
N SER A 205 -14.91 -23.33 5.92
CA SER A 205 -14.73 -24.54 6.71
C SER A 205 -14.73 -24.08 8.15
N LYS A 206 -15.85 -24.27 8.85
CA LYS A 206 -15.96 -24.00 10.29
C LYS A 206 -14.94 -24.90 10.99
N ALA A 207 -13.78 -24.36 11.35
CA ALA A 207 -12.93 -24.92 12.40
C ALA A 207 -13.34 -24.30 13.75
N PRO A 208 -13.22 -25.05 14.85
CA PRO A 208 -14.32 -25.27 15.79
C PRO A 208 -14.57 -24.09 16.73
N ALA A 209 -15.84 -23.78 16.91
CA ALA A 209 -16.31 -22.95 18.00
C ALA A 209 -16.00 -23.63 19.35
N LYS A 210 -15.04 -23.08 20.08
CA LYS A 210 -15.03 -23.09 21.55
C LYS A 210 -14.47 -21.76 22.05
N VAL A 211 -15.31 -20.73 22.09
CA VAL A 211 -15.23 -19.68 23.10
C VAL A 211 -16.66 -19.21 23.37
N ASP A 212 -17.00 -19.17 24.66
CA ASP A 212 -18.32 -18.97 25.22
C ASP A 212 -19.04 -17.72 24.68
N SER A 213 -20.32 -17.94 24.44
CA SER A 213 -21.30 -16.93 24.08
C SER A 213 -21.60 -16.01 25.25
N GLU A 214 -20.98 -14.84 25.27
CA GLU A 214 -21.57 -13.66 25.92
C GLU A 214 -21.39 -12.43 25.04
N ASN A 215 -22.50 -12.01 24.44
CA ASN A 215 -22.93 -10.66 24.05
C ASN A 215 -21.89 -9.51 24.03
N ARG A 216 -20.72 -9.69 23.40
CA ARG A 216 -19.80 -8.59 23.11
C ARG A 216 -20.31 -7.84 21.89
N SER A 217 -20.59 -6.55 22.09
CA SER A 217 -21.07 -5.62 21.07
C SER A 217 -20.36 -5.84 19.73
N SER A 218 -21.13 -5.90 18.63
CA SER A 218 -20.64 -6.20 17.28
C SER A 218 -19.47 -5.33 16.81
N ARG A 219 -19.23 -4.17 17.44
CA ARG A 219 -18.09 -3.29 17.15
C ARG A 219 -16.80 -3.73 17.87
N ALA A 220 -16.90 -4.14 19.14
CA ALA A 220 -15.75 -4.64 19.90
C ALA A 220 -15.20 -5.95 19.33
N SER A 221 -16.08 -6.80 18.77
CA SER A 221 -15.67 -8.02 18.07
C SER A 221 -14.92 -7.75 16.77
N VAL A 222 -15.35 -6.76 15.99
CA VAL A 222 -14.65 -6.33 14.76
C VAL A 222 -13.31 -5.68 15.09
N LEU A 223 -13.27 -4.78 16.08
CA LEU A 223 -12.03 -4.09 16.48
C LEU A 223 -10.96 -5.08 16.97
N ASN A 224 -11.36 -6.06 17.80
CA ASN A 224 -10.44 -7.12 18.26
C ASN A 224 -9.97 -8.01 17.10
N ARG A 225 -10.82 -8.28 16.10
CA ARG A 225 -10.41 -9.00 14.89
C ARG A 225 -9.44 -8.18 14.06
N VAL A 226 -9.72 -6.90 13.78
CA VAL A 226 -8.79 -6.00 13.08
C VAL A 226 -7.44 -5.97 13.79
N SER A 227 -7.44 -5.79 15.12
CA SER A 227 -6.22 -5.80 15.93
C SER A 227 -5.46 -7.14 15.90
N SER A 228 -6.14 -8.26 15.70
CA SER A 228 -5.48 -9.58 15.56
C SER A 228 -4.79 -9.77 14.21
N TYR A 229 -5.20 -9.02 13.17
CA TYR A 229 -4.54 -9.00 11.86
C TYR A 229 -3.42 -7.97 11.78
N LEU A 230 -3.52 -6.89 12.55
CA LEU A 230 -2.43 -5.95 12.71
C LEU A 230 -1.36 -6.62 13.58
N GLU A 231 -0.27 -7.01 12.94
CA GLU A 231 0.93 -7.56 13.58
C GLU A 231 1.68 -6.43 14.34
N LEU A 232 1.03 -5.80 15.33
CA LEU A 232 1.55 -4.65 16.08
C LEU A 232 2.88 -4.96 16.79
N SER A 233 3.16 -6.23 17.05
CA SER A 233 4.46 -6.71 17.54
C SER A 233 5.61 -6.35 16.61
N LEU A 234 5.37 -6.17 15.30
CA LEU A 234 6.36 -5.68 14.33
C LEU A 234 6.84 -4.26 14.65
N LEU A 235 6.04 -3.44 15.34
CA LEU A 235 6.46 -2.10 15.80
C LEU A 235 7.54 -2.13 16.88
N LEU A 236 7.94 -3.31 17.36
CA LEU A 236 9.07 -3.49 18.27
C LEU A 236 10.30 -4.04 17.54
N GLU A 237 10.15 -4.48 16.29
CA GLU A 237 11.22 -5.05 15.49
C GLU A 237 11.97 -3.95 14.72
N ARG A 238 13.24 -3.73 15.10
CA ARG A 238 14.08 -2.68 14.50
C ARG A 238 14.09 -2.70 12.96
N PRO A 239 14.28 -3.85 12.27
CA PRO A 239 14.28 -3.87 10.80
C PRO A 239 12.97 -3.36 10.20
N TYR A 240 11.83 -3.73 10.80
CA TYR A 240 10.52 -3.35 10.30
C TYR A 240 10.22 -1.86 10.50
N ILE A 241 10.53 -1.30 11.67
CA ILE A 241 10.34 0.13 11.93
C ILE A 241 11.23 0.97 11.01
N THR A 242 12.52 0.62 10.88
CA THR A 242 13.44 1.33 9.99
C THR A 242 12.95 1.32 8.55
N TYR A 243 12.48 0.17 8.06
CA TYR A 243 11.91 0.05 6.72
C TYR A 243 10.64 0.88 6.57
N THR A 244 9.73 0.78 7.53
CA THR A 244 8.45 1.50 7.54
C THR A 244 8.67 3.01 7.54
N LEU A 245 9.61 3.51 8.36
CA LEU A 245 9.98 4.93 8.36
C LEU A 245 10.57 5.36 7.02
N ALA A 246 11.45 4.55 6.43
CA ALA A 246 12.04 4.82 5.12
C ALA A 246 10.98 4.92 4.01
N VAL A 247 10.05 3.97 3.95
CA VAL A 247 8.97 3.98 2.94
C VAL A 247 7.96 5.09 3.22
N THR A 248 7.67 5.40 4.49
CA THR A 248 6.82 6.54 4.86
C THR A 248 7.41 7.86 4.36
N LEU A 249 8.71 8.10 4.57
CA LEU A 249 9.42 9.28 4.05
C LEU A 249 9.38 9.33 2.52
N LEU A 250 9.60 8.19 1.86
CA LEU A 250 9.45 8.09 0.41
C LEU A 250 8.04 8.49 -0.05
N ASN A 251 7.02 8.03 0.66
CA ASN A 251 5.62 8.23 0.29
C ASN A 251 5.19 9.71 0.32
N VAL A 252 5.78 10.52 1.20
CA VAL A 252 5.55 11.98 1.28
C VAL A 252 5.84 12.65 -0.06
N GLY A 253 6.95 12.27 -0.70
CA GLY A 253 7.39 12.88 -1.96
C GLY A 253 6.90 12.16 -3.22
N TYR A 254 6.74 10.84 -3.15
CA TYR A 254 6.45 9.98 -4.30
C TYR A 254 5.16 10.36 -5.05
N PHE A 255 4.11 10.74 -4.31
CA PHE A 255 2.82 11.07 -4.91
C PHE A 255 2.71 12.49 -5.45
N VAL A 256 3.63 13.39 -5.10
CA VAL A 256 3.56 14.81 -5.51
C VAL A 256 3.49 15.00 -7.03
N PRO A 257 4.35 14.34 -7.85
CA PRO A 257 4.23 14.45 -9.31
C PRO A 257 2.88 14.00 -9.86
N TYR A 258 2.30 12.92 -9.32
CA TYR A 258 1.00 12.42 -9.79
C TYR A 258 -0.13 13.45 -9.65
N PHE A 259 -0.06 14.31 -8.63
CA PHE A 259 -1.10 15.30 -8.39
C PHE A 259 -0.76 16.71 -8.90
N HIS A 260 0.52 17.10 -8.92
CA HIS A 260 0.93 18.47 -9.23
C HIS A 260 1.70 18.62 -10.55
N LEU A 261 2.11 17.55 -11.23
CA LEU A 261 2.88 17.70 -12.47
C LEU A 261 2.06 18.33 -13.59
N VAL A 262 0.77 17.98 -13.71
CA VAL A 262 -0.14 18.61 -14.69
C VAL A 262 -0.27 20.11 -14.39
N ALA A 263 -0.52 20.48 -13.14
CA ALA A 263 -0.63 21.87 -12.72
C ALA A 263 0.68 22.65 -12.96
N HIS A 264 1.83 22.03 -12.68
CA HIS A 264 3.14 22.59 -12.99
C HIS A 264 3.35 22.79 -14.50
N SER A 265 3.01 21.80 -15.33
CA SER A 265 3.11 21.92 -16.80
C SER A 265 2.22 23.04 -17.35
N ARG A 266 1.01 23.20 -16.79
CA ARG A 266 0.10 24.32 -17.14
C ARG A 266 0.69 25.67 -16.74
N GLN A 267 1.25 25.76 -15.54
CA GLN A 267 1.92 26.98 -15.06
C GLN A 267 3.15 27.34 -15.91
N ALA A 268 3.87 26.33 -16.42
CA ALA A 268 4.99 26.52 -17.34
C ALA A 268 4.57 26.98 -18.75
N GLY A 269 3.27 27.08 -19.03
CA GLY A 269 2.72 27.61 -20.29
C GLY A 269 2.36 26.54 -21.33
N PHE A 270 2.40 25.25 -20.99
CA PHE A 270 2.01 24.18 -21.91
C PHE A 270 0.48 24.04 -22.03
N SER A 271 0.02 23.53 -23.17
CA SER A 271 -1.41 23.28 -23.42
C SER A 271 -1.97 22.21 -22.48
N GLU A 272 -3.30 22.11 -22.39
CA GLU A 272 -3.98 21.14 -21.52
C GLU A 272 -3.62 19.70 -21.87
N TYR A 273 -3.71 19.38 -23.16
CA TYR A 273 -3.29 18.08 -23.68
C TYR A 273 -1.80 17.80 -23.50
N GLN A 274 -0.93 18.80 -23.65
CA GLN A 274 0.51 18.64 -23.37
C GLN A 274 0.74 18.30 -21.90
N ALA A 275 0.11 19.04 -20.98
CA ALA A 275 0.23 18.82 -19.54
C ALA A 275 -0.30 17.43 -19.12
N ALA A 276 -1.45 17.01 -19.65
CA ALA A 276 -2.00 15.68 -19.39
C ALA A 276 -1.09 14.57 -19.96
N PHE A 277 -0.54 14.78 -21.15
CA PHE A 277 0.31 13.78 -21.81
C PHE A 277 1.65 13.57 -21.10
N VAL A 278 2.20 14.58 -20.41
CA VAL A 278 3.41 14.42 -19.58
C VAL A 278 3.21 13.32 -18.54
N MET A 279 2.07 13.28 -17.87
CA MET A 279 1.75 12.23 -16.90
C MET A 279 1.43 10.88 -17.57
N SER A 280 0.84 10.88 -18.77
CA SER A 280 0.69 9.64 -19.55
C SER A 280 2.02 9.04 -19.94
N ALA A 281 2.99 9.85 -20.37
CA ALA A 281 4.32 9.41 -20.72
C ALA A 281 4.99 8.70 -19.55
N ALA A 282 4.90 9.25 -18.33
CA ALA A 282 5.35 8.57 -17.11
C ALA A 282 4.61 7.23 -16.89
N GLY A 283 3.29 7.19 -17.12
CA GLY A 283 2.49 5.96 -17.01
C GLY A 283 2.92 4.85 -17.98
N ALA A 284 3.33 5.20 -19.21
CA ALA A 284 3.80 4.24 -20.21
C ALA A 284 5.12 3.56 -19.79
N THR A 285 6.08 4.36 -19.31
CA THR A 285 7.37 3.82 -18.85
C THR A 285 7.30 3.18 -17.48
N ASP A 286 6.31 3.51 -16.64
CA ASP A 286 6.02 2.80 -15.37
C ASP A 286 5.81 1.30 -15.61
N ILE A 287 5.06 0.92 -16.65
CA ILE A 287 4.86 -0.48 -17.04
C ILE A 287 6.21 -1.15 -17.33
N LEU A 288 7.06 -0.49 -18.11
CA LEU A 288 8.38 -1.01 -18.46
C LEU A 288 9.28 -1.15 -17.23
N GLY A 289 9.27 -0.16 -16.34
CA GLY A 289 10.02 -0.17 -15.09
C GLY A 289 9.64 -1.33 -14.18
N ARG A 290 8.34 -1.63 -14.06
CA ARG A 290 7.84 -2.78 -13.29
C ARG A 290 8.34 -4.11 -13.83
N ILE A 291 8.29 -4.30 -15.15
CA ILE A 291 8.72 -5.54 -15.81
C ILE A 291 10.25 -5.70 -15.68
N MET A 292 11.00 -4.64 -15.98
CA MET A 292 12.46 -4.67 -15.95
C MET A 292 13.00 -4.86 -14.53
N SER A 293 12.42 -4.20 -13.52
CA SER A 293 12.83 -4.38 -12.12
C SER A 293 12.58 -5.79 -11.62
N GLY A 294 11.45 -6.41 -11.98
CA GLY A 294 11.16 -7.81 -11.69
C GLY A 294 12.19 -8.74 -12.33
N TRP A 295 12.50 -8.53 -13.61
CA TRP A 295 13.51 -9.33 -14.29
C TRP A 295 14.91 -9.16 -13.68
N PHE A 296 15.33 -7.92 -13.38
CA PHE A 296 16.60 -7.66 -12.70
C PHE A 296 16.67 -8.30 -11.32
N SER A 297 15.56 -8.34 -10.57
CA SER A 297 15.51 -9.05 -9.30
C SER A 297 15.65 -10.56 -9.42
N ASP A 298 15.12 -11.15 -10.51
CA ASP A 298 15.20 -12.59 -10.76
C ASP A 298 16.61 -13.05 -11.16
N LEU A 299 17.43 -12.15 -11.71
CA LEU A 299 18.83 -12.46 -12.04
C LEU A 299 19.71 -12.74 -10.81
N ARG A 300 19.27 -12.34 -9.61
CA ARG A 300 19.95 -12.56 -8.32
C ARG A 300 21.40 -12.06 -8.23
N TYR A 301 21.85 -11.24 -9.18
CA TYR A 301 23.16 -10.59 -9.13
C TYR A 301 23.24 -9.53 -8.02
N PHE A 302 22.12 -8.89 -7.71
CA PHE A 302 22.01 -7.84 -6.71
C PHE A 302 20.94 -8.20 -5.69
N ARG A 303 21.16 -7.83 -4.43
CA ARG A 303 20.13 -7.97 -3.39
C ARG A 303 18.98 -7.01 -3.67
N LEU A 304 17.76 -7.46 -3.36
CA LEU A 304 16.53 -6.72 -3.66
C LEU A 304 16.52 -5.33 -3.02
N ILE A 305 17.07 -5.20 -1.81
CA ILE A 305 17.17 -3.93 -1.10
C ILE A 305 18.09 -2.93 -1.82
N HIS A 306 19.17 -3.39 -2.44
CA HIS A 306 20.11 -2.53 -3.18
C HIS A 306 19.50 -2.06 -4.51
N LEU A 307 18.76 -2.94 -5.19
CA LEU A 307 17.98 -2.56 -6.37
C LEU A 307 16.92 -1.51 -6.00
N LEU A 308 16.20 -1.71 -4.88
CA LEU A 308 15.22 -0.74 -4.39
C LEU A 308 15.89 0.61 -4.10
N THR A 309 17.00 0.66 -3.36
CA THR A 309 17.76 1.90 -3.08
C THR A 309 18.15 2.62 -4.37
N MET A 310 18.61 1.89 -5.38
CA MET A 310 19.02 2.49 -6.65
C MET A 310 17.83 3.14 -7.36
N TRP A 311 16.69 2.45 -7.48
CA TRP A 311 15.49 3.00 -8.11
C TRP A 311 14.89 4.16 -7.34
N THR A 312 14.87 4.10 -6.01
CA THR A 312 14.35 5.20 -5.18
C THR A 312 15.24 6.44 -5.25
N THR A 313 16.57 6.27 -5.29
CA THR A 313 17.51 7.38 -5.49
C THR A 313 17.26 8.07 -6.83
N LEU A 314 17.18 7.29 -7.92
CA LEU A 314 16.91 7.83 -9.26
C LEU A 314 15.55 8.51 -9.33
N ALA A 315 14.51 7.92 -8.74
CA ALA A 315 13.19 8.53 -8.68
C ALA A 315 13.23 9.89 -7.96
N GLY A 316 13.89 9.98 -6.80
CA GLY A 316 14.05 11.24 -6.07
C GLY A 316 14.77 12.32 -6.89
N VAL A 317 15.85 11.95 -7.59
CA VAL A 317 16.59 12.86 -8.50
C VAL A 317 15.70 13.32 -9.65
N PHE A 318 14.97 12.42 -10.33
CA PHE A 318 14.11 12.80 -11.44
C PHE A 318 12.94 13.68 -10.99
N ILE A 319 12.38 13.46 -9.79
CA ILE A 319 11.38 14.36 -9.20
C ILE A 319 11.93 15.79 -9.07
N MET A 320 13.17 15.96 -8.60
CA MET A 320 13.81 17.28 -8.51
C MET A 320 14.09 17.91 -9.88
N LEU A 321 14.37 17.08 -10.89
CA LEU A 321 14.66 17.57 -12.25
C LEU A 321 13.40 17.95 -13.04
N LEU A 322 12.22 17.42 -12.70
CA LEU A 322 10.95 17.76 -13.36
C LEU A 322 10.72 19.29 -13.46
N PRO A 323 10.70 20.06 -12.36
CA PRO A 323 10.49 21.50 -12.44
C PRO A 323 11.60 22.22 -13.20
N VAL A 324 12.85 21.79 -13.05
CA VAL A 324 14.03 22.40 -13.69
C VAL A 324 13.99 22.22 -15.21
N SER A 325 13.53 21.06 -15.68
CA SER A 325 13.44 20.74 -17.10
C SER A 325 12.47 21.64 -17.88
N SER A 326 11.49 22.23 -17.19
CA SER A 326 10.51 23.15 -17.77
C SER A 326 10.99 24.61 -17.87
N LEU A 327 12.05 25.00 -17.14
CA LEU A 327 12.50 26.39 -17.03
C LEU A 327 12.97 26.99 -18.36
N SER A 328 13.45 26.15 -19.28
CA SER A 328 13.87 26.55 -20.62
C SER A 328 12.71 26.60 -21.63
N GLY A 329 11.48 26.34 -21.21
CA GLY A 329 10.31 26.19 -22.09
C GLY A 329 10.35 24.92 -22.95
N SER A 330 11.29 24.00 -22.68
CA SER A 330 11.48 22.79 -23.49
C SER A 330 10.52 21.67 -23.08
N TYR A 331 9.46 21.49 -23.87
CA TYR A 331 8.53 20.38 -23.70
C TYR A 331 9.23 19.01 -23.80
N THR A 332 10.20 18.88 -24.71
CA THR A 332 10.97 17.65 -24.91
C THR A 332 11.78 17.26 -23.68
N ALA A 333 12.37 18.24 -22.99
CA ALA A 333 13.12 17.99 -21.75
C ALA A 333 12.17 17.49 -20.65
N LEU A 334 11.01 18.13 -20.50
CA LEU A 334 10.00 17.74 -19.52
C LEU A 334 9.47 16.32 -19.78
N ILE A 335 9.17 15.97 -21.03
CA ILE A 335 8.77 14.62 -21.42
C ILE A 335 9.90 13.61 -21.15
N GLY A 336 11.14 13.94 -21.49
CA GLY A 336 12.30 13.07 -21.25
C GLY A 336 12.47 12.73 -19.77
N ILE A 337 12.41 13.74 -18.88
CA ILE A 337 12.49 13.52 -17.43
C ILE A 337 11.26 12.79 -16.90
N SER A 338 10.06 13.08 -17.43
CA SER A 338 8.83 12.37 -17.04
C SER A 338 8.88 10.88 -17.39
N LEU A 339 9.40 10.52 -18.56
CA LEU A 339 9.63 9.12 -18.95
C LEU A 339 10.59 8.41 -18.00
N LEU A 340 11.69 9.07 -17.62
CA LEU A 340 12.67 8.52 -16.68
C LEU A 340 12.09 8.36 -15.27
N TYR A 341 11.37 9.37 -14.78
CA TYR A 341 10.63 9.28 -13.52
C TYR A 341 9.62 8.13 -13.54
N GLY A 342 8.80 8.03 -14.59
CA GLY A 342 7.83 6.96 -14.76
C GLY A 342 8.46 5.58 -14.69
N PHE A 343 9.58 5.36 -15.40
CA PHE A 343 10.33 4.12 -15.34
C PHE A 343 10.80 3.79 -13.91
N CYS A 344 11.43 4.73 -13.21
CA CYS A 344 11.89 4.52 -11.84
C CYS A 344 10.72 4.31 -10.87
N SER A 345 9.61 5.01 -11.07
CA SER A 345 8.37 4.88 -10.31
C SER A 345 7.75 3.48 -10.42
N GLY A 346 7.73 2.94 -11.64
CA GLY A 346 7.29 1.57 -11.86
C GLY A 346 8.23 0.57 -11.19
N ALA A 347 9.54 0.76 -11.37
CA ALA A 347 10.57 -0.11 -10.80
C ALA A 347 10.54 -0.14 -9.27
N LEU A 348 10.39 1.01 -8.61
CA LEU A 348 10.34 1.08 -7.16
C LEU A 348 9.05 0.44 -6.61
N THR A 349 7.90 0.68 -7.24
CA THR A 349 6.61 0.16 -6.75
C THR A 349 6.59 -1.36 -6.70
N SER A 350 7.20 -2.03 -7.67
CA SER A 350 7.33 -3.50 -7.68
C SER A 350 8.15 -4.03 -6.51
N LEU A 351 9.22 -3.32 -6.13
CA LEU A 351 10.19 -3.81 -5.15
C LEU A 351 9.84 -3.45 -3.70
N VAL A 352 9.12 -2.35 -3.45
CA VAL A 352 8.70 -1.96 -2.09
C VAL A 352 7.93 -3.10 -1.42
N PHE A 353 6.93 -3.66 -2.09
CA PHE A 353 6.15 -4.76 -1.51
C PHE A 353 6.92 -6.09 -1.46
N ALA A 354 7.92 -6.28 -2.33
CA ALA A 354 8.71 -7.50 -2.39
C ALA A 354 9.77 -7.61 -1.27
N VAL A 355 10.21 -6.47 -0.72
CA VAL A 355 11.18 -6.44 0.39
C VAL A 355 10.53 -6.80 1.74
N VAL A 356 9.25 -6.45 1.94
CA VAL A 356 8.52 -6.72 3.20
C VAL A 356 8.62 -8.17 3.68
N PRO A 357 8.30 -9.21 2.88
CA PRO A 357 8.40 -10.59 3.34
C PRO A 357 9.83 -11.03 3.68
N MET A 358 10.86 -10.36 3.17
CA MET A 358 12.26 -10.63 3.58
C MET A 358 12.56 -10.09 4.98
N ILE A 359 11.82 -9.07 5.42
CA ILE A 359 11.97 -8.47 6.75
C ILE A 359 11.11 -9.17 7.79
N VAL A 360 9.84 -9.46 7.47
CA VAL A 360 8.86 -9.97 8.46
C VAL A 360 8.58 -11.46 8.35
N GLY A 361 9.06 -12.12 7.29
CA GLY A 361 8.74 -13.50 6.95
C GLY A 361 7.40 -13.63 6.21
N VAL A 362 7.25 -14.72 5.46
CA VAL A 362 6.07 -14.95 4.59
C VAL A 362 4.79 -15.15 5.41
N GLU A 363 4.88 -15.73 6.61
CA GLU A 363 3.73 -16.00 7.48
C GLU A 363 3.02 -14.73 7.96
N ARG A 364 3.80 -13.67 8.25
CA ARG A 364 3.30 -12.40 8.81
C ARG A 364 3.16 -11.31 7.75
N MET A 365 3.37 -11.65 6.47
CA MET A 365 3.40 -10.72 5.35
C MET A 365 2.13 -9.87 5.25
N MET A 366 0.95 -10.47 5.32
CA MET A 366 -0.31 -9.74 5.15
C MET A 366 -0.57 -8.75 6.30
N GLY A 367 -0.27 -9.14 7.53
CA GLY A 367 -0.38 -8.24 8.69
C GLY A 367 0.66 -7.12 8.66
N GLY A 368 1.90 -7.45 8.27
CA GLY A 368 2.98 -6.46 8.09
C GLY A 368 2.73 -5.47 6.95
N LEU A 369 2.15 -5.90 5.84
CA LEU A 369 1.74 -5.01 4.74
C LEU A 369 0.59 -4.09 5.15
N GLY A 370 -0.40 -4.61 5.87
CA GLY A 370 -1.51 -3.79 6.37
C GLY A 370 -1.02 -2.71 7.34
N LEU A 371 -0.16 -3.07 8.29
CA LEU A 371 0.41 -2.14 9.25
C LEU A 371 1.33 -1.09 8.57
N LEU A 372 2.09 -1.50 7.55
CA LEU A 372 2.91 -0.60 6.74
C LEU A 372 2.03 0.47 6.06
N GLN A 373 0.98 0.05 5.35
CA GLN A 373 0.04 0.96 4.69
C GLN A 373 -0.69 1.87 5.68
N LEU A 374 -1.06 1.37 6.86
CA LEU A 374 -1.66 2.17 7.91
C LEU A 374 -0.74 3.33 8.32
N ILE A 375 0.56 3.10 8.47
CA ILE A 375 1.54 4.13 8.85
C ILE A 375 1.80 5.08 7.67
N GLU A 376 1.93 4.54 6.45
CA GLU A 376 2.09 5.31 5.22
C GLU A 376 0.93 6.27 4.94
N SER A 377 -0.27 5.99 5.46
CA SER A 377 -1.44 6.87 5.31
C SER A 377 -1.20 8.29 5.81
N GLY A 378 -0.40 8.46 6.88
CA GLY A 378 -0.03 9.78 7.40
C GLY A 378 0.84 10.57 6.42
N ALA A 379 1.78 9.90 5.75
CA ALA A 379 2.58 10.51 4.70
C ALA A 379 1.74 10.85 3.46
N GLY A 380 0.84 9.95 3.05
CA GLY A 380 -0.08 10.19 1.94
C GLY A 380 -1.03 11.37 2.20
N LEU A 381 -1.42 11.60 3.45
CA LEU A 381 -2.28 12.72 3.85
C LEU A 381 -1.57 14.07 3.76
N LEU A 382 -0.29 14.14 4.13
CA LEU A 382 0.45 15.40 4.27
C LEU A 382 1.27 15.78 3.03
N GLY A 383 1.69 14.81 2.21
CA GLY A 383 2.61 15.05 1.09
C GLY A 383 2.10 16.09 0.08
N THR A 384 0.91 15.90 -0.49
CA THR A 384 0.38 16.83 -1.49
C THR A 384 -0.05 18.18 -0.91
N PRO A 385 -0.70 18.29 0.27
CA PRO A 385 -1.02 19.61 0.82
C PRO A 385 0.22 20.42 1.19
N MET A 386 1.28 19.78 1.71
CA MET A 386 2.55 20.47 1.94
C MET A 386 3.17 20.97 0.63
N SER A 387 3.10 20.16 -0.43
CA SER A 387 3.52 20.55 -1.78
C SER A 387 2.70 21.74 -2.32
N GLY A 388 1.38 21.75 -2.10
CA GLY A 388 0.48 22.84 -2.47
C GLY A 388 0.78 24.12 -1.70
N LEU A 389 1.01 24.02 -0.38
CA LEU A 389 1.40 25.13 0.48
C LEU A 389 2.71 25.77 0.00
N LEU A 390 3.70 24.96 -0.35
CA LEU A 390 4.96 25.47 -0.90
C LEU A 390 4.71 26.27 -2.18
N LYS A 391 3.84 25.78 -3.08
CA LYS A 391 3.47 26.53 -4.29
C LYS A 391 2.70 27.81 -3.97
N ASP A 392 1.85 27.83 -2.96
CA ASP A 392 1.10 29.03 -2.57
C ASP A 392 2.01 30.11 -1.97
N ILE A 393 3.06 29.72 -1.23
CA ILE A 393 4.04 30.65 -0.64
C ILE A 393 5.03 31.16 -1.69
N THR A 394 5.57 30.29 -2.54
CA THR A 394 6.63 30.65 -3.51
C THR A 394 6.09 31.16 -4.84
N GLY A 395 4.81 30.92 -5.12
CA GLY A 395 4.16 31.20 -6.40
C GLY A 395 4.47 30.18 -7.50
N ASN A 396 5.32 29.17 -7.27
CA ASN A 396 5.67 28.14 -8.27
C ASN A 396 5.94 26.76 -7.65
N TYR A 397 5.96 25.73 -8.48
CA TYR A 397 6.15 24.34 -8.01
C TYR A 397 7.62 23.92 -7.79
N ILE A 398 8.62 24.79 -8.01
CA ILE A 398 10.04 24.39 -7.93
C ILE A 398 10.36 23.90 -6.52
N ALA A 399 10.08 24.71 -5.49
CA ALA A 399 10.31 24.33 -4.10
C ALA A 399 9.54 23.06 -3.71
N SER A 400 8.30 22.92 -4.20
CA SER A 400 7.45 21.76 -3.95
C SER A 400 8.07 20.45 -4.43
N PHE A 401 8.59 20.42 -5.66
CA PHE A 401 9.23 19.23 -6.23
C PHE A 401 10.63 18.98 -5.66
N MET A 402 11.39 20.04 -5.33
CA MET A 402 12.70 19.90 -4.67
C MET A 402 12.56 19.25 -3.29
N VAL A 403 11.59 19.71 -2.49
CA VAL A 403 11.30 19.12 -1.18
C VAL A 403 10.79 17.69 -1.33
N ALA A 404 9.87 17.43 -2.28
CA ALA A 404 9.36 16.09 -2.55
C ALA A 404 10.48 15.09 -2.89
N GLY A 405 11.37 15.43 -3.82
CA GLY A 405 12.51 14.59 -4.16
C GLY A 405 13.47 14.39 -2.98
N SER A 406 13.63 15.40 -2.11
CA SER A 406 14.51 15.33 -0.94
C SER A 406 14.00 14.31 0.08
N PHE A 407 12.68 14.25 0.29
CA PHE A 407 12.06 13.23 1.15
C PHE A 407 12.27 11.81 0.61
N VAL A 408 12.21 11.62 -0.71
CA VAL A 408 12.49 10.32 -1.34
C VAL A 408 13.95 9.90 -1.14
N ILE A 409 14.90 10.83 -1.29
CA ILE A 409 16.32 10.57 -1.02
C ILE A 409 16.54 10.30 0.47
N LEU A 410 15.91 11.06 1.37
CA LEU A 410 16.00 10.83 2.81
C LEU A 410 15.43 9.47 3.22
N GLY A 411 14.32 9.03 2.62
CA GLY A 411 13.81 7.67 2.80
C GLY A 411 14.82 6.63 2.35
N THR A 412 15.50 6.87 1.23
CA THR A 412 16.56 5.99 0.72
C THR A 412 17.78 5.91 1.65
N LEU A 413 18.22 7.05 2.20
CA LEU A 413 19.29 7.10 3.20
C LEU A 413 18.89 6.37 4.49
N THR A 414 17.63 6.51 4.90
CA THR A 414 17.05 5.78 6.05
C THR A 414 17.08 4.27 5.78
N MET A 415 16.75 3.84 4.57
CA MET A 415 16.80 2.43 4.17
C MET A 415 18.22 1.86 4.20
N ALA A 416 19.25 2.67 3.97
CA ALA A 416 20.65 2.24 4.12
C ALA A 416 21.05 1.95 5.58
N THR A 417 20.26 2.42 6.57
CA THR A 417 20.48 2.13 8.00
C THR A 417 19.88 0.79 8.44
N LEU A 418 19.22 0.05 7.54
CA LEU A 418 18.64 -1.26 7.85
C LEU A 418 19.74 -2.22 8.36
N PRO A 419 19.48 -3.04 9.39
CA PRO A 419 20.42 -4.08 9.79
C PRO A 419 20.78 -4.98 8.61
N HIS A 420 22.07 -5.29 8.44
CA HIS A 420 22.58 -6.12 7.33
C HIS A 420 22.48 -5.48 5.92
N TYR A 421 22.24 -4.17 5.82
CA TYR A 421 22.22 -3.45 4.54
C TYR A 421 23.56 -3.50 3.77
N PHE A 422 24.70 -3.55 4.47
CA PHE A 422 26.02 -3.67 3.85
C PHE A 422 26.55 -5.11 3.76
N SER A 423 25.80 -6.08 4.28
CA SER A 423 26.19 -7.50 4.18
C SER A 423 26.09 -8.00 2.73
N CYS A 424 26.95 -8.92 2.34
CA CYS A 424 26.88 -9.53 1.00
C CYS A 424 25.86 -10.67 0.91
N THR A 425 25.37 -11.16 2.05
CA THR A 425 24.42 -12.26 2.17
C THR A 425 23.08 -11.77 2.69
N ASP A 426 21.99 -12.40 2.25
CA ASP A 426 20.68 -12.15 2.82
C ASP A 426 20.62 -12.69 4.26
N PRO A 427 20.00 -11.96 5.19
CA PRO A 427 19.77 -12.48 6.53
C PRO A 427 18.89 -13.73 6.48
N LEU A 428 19.08 -14.64 7.43
CA LEU A 428 18.21 -15.80 7.57
C LEU A 428 16.75 -15.34 7.76
N PRO A 429 15.76 -16.05 7.17
CA PRO A 429 14.36 -15.68 7.33
C PRO A 429 14.01 -15.66 8.82
N PRO A 430 13.33 -14.60 9.31
CA PRO A 430 12.96 -14.52 10.71
C PRO A 430 12.02 -15.68 11.08
N GLN A 431 12.45 -16.54 12.01
CA GLN A 431 11.60 -17.56 12.62
C GLN A 431 10.68 -16.91 13.65
N ARG A 432 9.41 -17.34 13.69
CA ARG A 432 8.43 -16.88 14.68
C ARG A 432 8.93 -17.26 16.07
N ARG A 433 9.41 -16.28 16.86
CA ARG A 433 9.61 -16.48 18.29
C ARG A 433 8.24 -16.76 18.91
N SER A 434 8.01 -17.97 19.38
CA SER A 434 6.83 -18.25 20.19
C SER A 434 6.92 -17.38 21.45
N LEU A 435 5.82 -16.72 21.84
CA LEU A 435 5.79 -15.94 23.09
C LEU A 435 6.23 -16.79 24.31
N ASP A 436 6.03 -18.10 24.24
CA ASP A 436 6.49 -19.05 25.26
C ASP A 436 8.00 -19.11 25.40
N GLU A 437 8.78 -19.03 24.32
CA GLU A 437 10.25 -19.05 24.39
C GLU A 437 10.84 -17.76 24.97
N GLY A 438 10.21 -16.62 24.68
CA GLY A 438 10.55 -15.33 25.29
C GLY A 438 10.33 -15.35 26.81
N LEU A 439 9.15 -15.82 27.23
CA LEU A 439 8.84 -15.97 28.65
C LEU A 439 9.73 -17.00 29.35
N HIS A 440 10.05 -18.13 28.70
CA HIS A 440 10.95 -19.14 29.27
C HIS A 440 12.39 -18.67 29.36
N SER A 441 12.88 -17.88 28.40
CA SER A 441 14.22 -17.31 28.45
C SER A 441 14.34 -16.23 29.52
N GLU A 442 13.34 -15.36 29.69
CA GLU A 442 13.31 -14.39 30.79
C GLU A 442 13.11 -15.06 32.16
N LEU A 443 12.26 -16.09 32.26
CA LEU A 443 12.12 -16.90 33.49
C LEU A 443 13.42 -17.61 33.86
N LYS A 444 14.17 -18.14 32.87
CA LYS A 444 15.51 -18.71 33.12
C LYS A 444 16.51 -17.65 33.59
N LEU A 445 16.47 -16.44 33.02
CA LEU A 445 17.33 -15.33 33.41
C LEU A 445 16.99 -14.81 34.83
N MET A 446 15.70 -14.70 35.15
CA MET A 446 15.22 -14.32 36.48
C MET A 446 15.57 -15.39 37.52
N ASN A 447 15.42 -16.67 37.18
CA ASN A 447 15.78 -17.78 38.06
C ASN A 447 17.30 -17.87 38.27
N SER A 448 18.13 -17.62 37.25
CA SER A 448 19.59 -17.59 37.41
C SER A 448 20.05 -16.41 38.28
N VAL A 449 19.43 -15.23 38.15
CA VAL A 449 19.71 -14.07 39.01
C VAL A 449 19.25 -14.29 40.47
N SER A 450 18.17 -15.04 40.69
CA SER A 450 17.72 -15.42 42.04
C SER A 450 18.66 -16.44 42.70
N SER A 451 19.20 -17.39 41.93
CA SER A 451 20.12 -18.41 42.43
C SER A 451 21.47 -17.82 42.86
N ASP A 452 21.93 -16.77 42.18
CA ASP A 452 23.19 -16.08 42.50
C ASP A 452 23.08 -15.21 43.77
N LYS A 453 21.88 -14.71 44.08
CA LYS A 453 21.61 -14.01 45.35
C LYS A 453 21.54 -14.96 46.55
N ASN A 454 21.06 -16.19 46.37
CA ASN A 454 21.04 -17.19 47.44
C ASN A 454 22.43 -17.74 47.78
N HIS A 455 23.39 -17.73 46.85
CA HIS A 455 24.77 -18.12 47.16
C HIS A 455 25.62 -17.03 47.81
N LYS A 456 25.28 -15.74 47.63
CA LYS A 456 25.98 -14.64 48.32
C LYS A 456 25.39 -14.27 49.68
N GLY A 457 24.17 -14.70 50.02
CA GLY A 457 23.54 -14.44 51.32
C GLY A 457 23.81 -15.49 52.41
N VAL A 458 24.41 -16.64 52.06
CA VAL A 458 24.60 -17.77 53.00
C VAL A 458 26.04 -17.89 53.52
N ASN A 459 27.02 -17.25 52.88
CA ASN A 459 28.43 -17.35 53.28
C ASN A 459 28.90 -16.26 54.26
N ASP A 460 28.05 -15.30 54.65
CA ASP A 460 28.40 -14.23 55.61
C ASP A 460 27.78 -14.44 57.02
N LEU A 461 27.22 -15.63 57.30
CA LEU A 461 26.54 -15.94 58.57
C LEU A 461 27.04 -17.21 59.27
N THR A 462 28.16 -17.79 58.85
CA THR A 462 28.69 -19.04 59.44
C THR A 462 30.15 -19.00 59.93
N ASP A 463 30.78 -17.82 60.02
CA ASP A 463 32.21 -17.73 60.43
C ASP A 463 32.46 -16.96 61.75
N GLU A 464 31.46 -16.78 62.62
CA GLU A 464 31.68 -16.05 63.88
C GLU A 464 31.09 -16.68 65.14
N VAL A 465 31.14 -18.01 65.30
CA VAL A 465 31.08 -18.64 66.64
C VAL A 465 31.88 -19.94 66.65
N THR A 466 33.17 -19.88 67.02
CA THR A 466 33.84 -20.81 67.97
C THR A 466 35.34 -20.47 68.06
N LYS A 467 35.71 -19.70 69.08
CA LYS A 467 37.09 -19.63 69.60
C LYS A 467 37.00 -19.81 71.11
N TYR A 468 37.49 -20.95 71.62
CA TYR A 468 38.49 -21.10 72.70
C TYR A 468 38.58 -22.58 73.14
N PRO A 469 39.77 -23.07 73.54
CA PRO A 469 40.11 -24.49 73.58
C PRO A 469 39.94 -25.11 74.98
N GLN A 470 39.89 -26.44 75.01
CA GLN A 470 39.95 -27.28 76.20
C GLN A 470 41.37 -27.34 76.79
N ASP A 471 41.48 -27.18 78.12
CA ASP A 471 42.05 -28.14 79.09
C ASP A 471 42.76 -27.46 80.28
N CYS A 472 42.51 -28.03 81.48
CA CYS A 472 43.22 -27.94 82.78
C CYS A 472 43.76 -26.59 83.30
#